data_AF-A0A6C0CJQ9-F1
#
_entry.id   AF-A0A6C0CJQ9-F1
#
_cell.length_a   1.000
_cell.length_b   1.000
_cell.length_c   1.000
_cell.angle_alpha   90.00
_cell.angle_beta   90.00
_cell.angle_gamma   90.00
#
_symmetry.space_group_name_H-M   'P 1'
#
loop_
_entity.id
_entity.type
_entity.pdbx_description
1 polymer ?
#
loop_
_entity_poly.entity_id
_entity_poly.type
_entity_poly.pdbx_seq_one_letter_code
_entity_poly.pdbx_strand_id
1 'polypeptide(L)'
;MSTNILKINFNASTNEGIIVKDEKYIPSMSNPSLYSSFPNLLFIPSIRLNKRLFDKNLGEDDIKKIFLSPLQFDNFITRLKEKNMYDPIKISEAQTKGILYNNIKFILDLFFKKNDSLNIGAHKYTINNYIWNNKYQLTPVPNKKTPIVSITITFVLKKGTSITFTESTKLNCMQKKQSILKEYNELVGLKAPKDKTAPSSAIPPPSYTPPSKPKSNKPKKVTERTYYYEGGKKYKARSKKNKKIYI
;
A
#
# COMPACT_ATOMS: atom_id res chain seq x y z
N MET A 1 -0.26 -20.21 -2.45
CA MET A 1 -0.33 -18.73 -2.45
C MET A 1 -1.27 -18.27 -1.36
N SER A 2 -0.74 -17.63 -0.32
CA SER A 2 -1.57 -16.93 0.65
C SER A 2 -2.46 -15.90 -0.04
N THR A 3 -3.75 -15.90 0.31
CA THR A 3 -4.76 -15.02 -0.29
C THR A 3 -5.39 -14.09 0.74
N ASN A 4 -4.71 -13.94 1.88
CA ASN A 4 -5.15 -13.12 2.99
C ASN A 4 -4.80 -11.68 2.67
N ILE A 5 -5.82 -10.83 2.56
CA ILE A 5 -5.64 -9.43 2.14
C ILE A 5 -6.08 -8.51 3.27
N LEU A 6 -5.27 -7.49 3.54
CA LEU A 6 -5.68 -6.31 4.30
C LEU A 6 -6.09 -5.22 3.30
N LYS A 7 -7.38 -4.88 3.29
CA LYS A 7 -7.92 -3.74 2.55
C LYS A 7 -7.94 -2.52 3.47
N ILE A 8 -7.35 -1.43 3.01
CA ILE A 8 -7.30 -0.16 3.74
C ILE A 8 -8.02 0.88 2.89
N ASN A 9 -9.16 1.36 3.36
CA ASN A 9 -9.77 2.57 2.85
C ASN A 9 -9.27 3.76 3.69
N PHE A 10 -9.18 4.93 3.09
CA PHE A 10 -8.73 6.11 3.79
C PHE A 10 -9.45 7.38 3.38
N ASN A 11 -9.55 8.30 4.34
CA ASN A 11 -9.73 9.71 4.09
C ASN A 11 -8.37 10.41 4.24
N ALA A 12 -8.17 11.56 3.61
CA ALA A 12 -6.97 12.36 3.79
C ALA A 12 -7.30 13.83 3.97
N SER A 13 -6.59 14.48 4.88
CA SER A 13 -6.71 15.92 5.14
C SER A 13 -5.35 16.57 5.29
N THR A 14 -5.28 17.86 4.94
CA THR A 14 -4.15 18.75 5.21
C THR A 14 -4.58 19.88 6.14
N ASN A 15 -3.69 20.84 6.39
CA ASN A 15 -4.02 22.10 7.05
C ASN A 15 -5.11 22.92 6.32
N GLU A 16 -5.35 22.64 5.03
CA GLU A 16 -6.33 23.32 4.20
C GLU A 16 -7.71 22.65 4.25
N GLY A 17 -7.82 21.44 4.82
CA GLY A 17 -9.07 20.70 4.95
C GLY A 17 -8.97 19.28 4.39
N ILE A 18 -10.12 18.63 4.20
CA ILE A 18 -10.20 17.30 3.59
C ILE A 18 -9.88 17.39 2.10
N ILE A 19 -8.90 16.60 1.65
CA ILE A 19 -8.47 16.52 0.25
C ILE A 19 -9.04 15.30 -0.48
N VAL A 20 -9.31 14.21 0.24
CA VAL A 20 -9.81 12.94 -0.31
C VAL A 20 -10.72 12.24 0.71
N LYS A 21 -11.75 11.56 0.22
CA LYS A 21 -12.67 10.73 1.02
C LYS A 21 -12.84 9.35 0.39
N ASP A 22 -12.88 8.33 1.24
CA ASP A 22 -13.15 6.92 0.91
C ASP A 22 -12.34 6.37 -0.28
N GLU A 23 -11.04 6.70 -0.34
CA GLU A 23 -10.15 6.12 -1.32
C GLU A 23 -9.55 4.81 -0.82
N LYS A 24 -9.26 3.90 -1.76
CA LYS A 24 -8.57 2.64 -1.45
C LYS A 24 -7.06 2.86 -1.50
N TYR A 25 -6.35 2.51 -0.43
CA TYR A 25 -4.89 2.46 -0.43
C TYR A 25 -4.38 1.35 -1.35
N ILE A 26 -3.34 1.66 -2.10
CA ILE A 26 -2.54 0.70 -2.86
C ILE A 26 -1.05 0.88 -2.50
N PRO A 27 -0.25 -0.20 -2.45
CA PRO A 27 1.16 -0.14 -2.04
C PRO A 27 2.00 0.91 -2.79
N SER A 28 1.73 1.13 -4.08
CA SER A 28 2.41 2.14 -4.89
C SER A 28 2.24 3.57 -4.38
N MET A 29 1.22 3.86 -3.57
CA MET A 29 1.06 5.17 -2.92
C MET A 29 2.24 5.45 -1.97
N SER A 30 2.70 4.46 -1.19
CA SER A 30 3.84 4.63 -0.28
C SER A 30 5.18 4.69 -1.03
N ASN A 31 5.35 3.89 -2.08
CA ASN A 31 6.55 3.89 -2.89
C ASN A 31 6.27 3.47 -4.35
N PRO A 32 6.07 4.43 -5.28
CA PRO A 32 5.70 4.11 -6.66
C PRO A 32 6.79 3.33 -7.42
N SER A 33 8.07 3.58 -7.12
CA SER A 33 9.17 2.91 -7.83
C SER A 33 9.34 1.46 -7.38
N LEU A 34 9.24 1.18 -6.08
CA LEU A 34 9.46 -0.16 -5.54
C LEU A 34 8.19 -1.02 -5.50
N TYR A 35 7.00 -0.41 -5.33
CA TYR A 35 5.78 -1.15 -5.03
C TYR A 35 4.71 -1.11 -6.14
N SER A 36 5.03 -0.58 -7.32
CA SER A 36 4.10 -0.51 -8.47
C SER A 36 3.55 -1.86 -8.93
N SER A 37 4.30 -2.95 -8.73
CA SER A 37 3.90 -4.31 -9.12
C SER A 37 3.03 -5.03 -8.10
N PHE A 38 2.86 -4.47 -6.89
CA PHE A 38 2.12 -5.13 -5.81
C PHE A 38 0.71 -4.52 -5.67
N PRO A 39 -0.36 -5.29 -5.94
CA PRO A 39 -1.70 -4.74 -5.96
C PRO A 39 -2.36 -4.64 -4.57
N ASN A 40 -1.89 -5.42 -3.60
CA ASN A 40 -2.54 -5.56 -2.29
C ASN A 40 -1.53 -5.74 -1.16
N LEU A 41 -1.97 -5.44 0.06
CA LEU A 41 -1.27 -5.83 1.29
C LEU A 41 -1.72 -7.23 1.73
N LEU A 42 -0.75 -8.09 2.00
CA LEU A 42 -0.97 -9.43 2.53
C LEU A 42 -1.08 -9.39 4.06
N PHE A 43 -1.94 -10.23 4.61
CA PHE A 43 -2.27 -10.19 6.03
C PHE A 43 -2.11 -11.54 6.74
N ILE A 44 -1.54 -11.53 7.94
CA ILE A 44 -1.42 -12.73 8.77
C ILE A 44 -2.40 -12.61 9.93
N PRO A 45 -3.53 -13.33 9.93
CA PRO A 45 -4.53 -13.16 10.98
C PRO A 45 -4.25 -13.96 12.25
N SER A 46 -3.51 -15.07 12.16
CA SER A 46 -3.40 -16.06 13.24
C SER A 46 -2.08 -15.99 14.03
N ILE A 47 -1.06 -15.31 13.50
CA ILE A 47 0.26 -15.21 14.15
C ILE A 47 0.45 -13.79 14.64
N ARG A 48 0.70 -13.60 15.93
CA ARG A 48 0.91 -12.26 16.50
C ARG A 48 2.21 -11.64 16.01
N LEU A 49 2.10 -10.63 15.15
CA LEU A 49 3.23 -9.91 14.60
C LEU A 49 3.95 -9.11 15.68
N ASN A 50 5.27 -9.26 15.69
CA ASN A 50 6.17 -8.46 16.51
C ASN A 50 7.56 -8.45 15.83
N LYS A 51 8.42 -7.50 16.20
CA LYS A 51 9.74 -7.34 15.58
C LYS A 51 10.68 -8.55 15.73
N ARG A 52 10.48 -9.41 16.75
CA ARG A 52 11.34 -10.58 17.00
C ARG A 52 11.12 -11.72 16.01
N LEU A 53 10.00 -11.70 15.26
CA LEU A 53 9.74 -12.67 14.19
C LEU A 53 10.61 -12.45 12.95
N PHE A 54 11.24 -11.28 12.84
CA PHE A 54 12.07 -10.91 11.70
C PHE A 54 13.55 -11.03 12.06
N ASP A 55 14.37 -11.39 11.08
CA ASP A 55 15.81 -11.40 11.26
C ASP A 55 16.31 -9.98 11.62
N LYS A 56 17.21 -9.89 12.60
CA LYS A 56 17.67 -8.60 13.18
C LYS A 56 18.31 -7.65 12.15
N ASN A 57 18.79 -8.20 11.04
CA ASN A 57 19.51 -7.46 10.00
C ASN A 57 18.60 -7.01 8.84
N LEU A 58 17.30 -7.33 8.88
CA LEU A 58 16.38 -6.92 7.83
C LEU A 58 16.07 -5.43 7.94
N GLY A 59 16.29 -4.73 6.82
CA GLY A 59 15.81 -3.36 6.65
C GLY A 59 14.28 -3.31 6.63
N GLU A 60 13.74 -2.15 6.97
CA GLU A 60 12.29 -1.96 7.04
C GLU A 60 11.59 -2.21 5.69
N ASP A 61 12.21 -1.81 4.59
CA ASP A 61 11.67 -2.05 3.25
C ASP A 61 11.61 -3.54 2.91
N ASP A 62 12.54 -4.34 3.43
CA ASP A 62 12.51 -5.79 3.23
C ASP A 62 11.41 -6.44 4.07
N ILE A 63 11.18 -5.93 5.29
CA ILE A 63 10.01 -6.31 6.10
C ILE A 63 8.71 -5.94 5.35
N LYS A 64 8.61 -4.75 4.77
CA LYS A 64 7.45 -4.32 3.96
C LYS A 64 7.20 -5.27 2.79
N LYS A 65 8.24 -5.67 2.06
CA LYS A 65 8.12 -6.59 0.91
C LYS A 65 7.56 -7.96 1.28
N ILE A 66 7.79 -8.45 2.50
CA ILE A 66 7.14 -9.69 3.00
C ILE A 66 5.61 -9.55 2.94
N PHE A 67 5.06 -8.39 3.29
CA PHE A 67 3.62 -8.13 3.25
C PHE A 67 3.10 -7.72 1.87
N LEU A 68 3.94 -7.69 0.84
CA LEU A 68 3.56 -7.29 -0.52
C LEU A 68 3.70 -8.44 -1.52
N SER A 69 4.74 -9.26 -1.37
CA SER A 69 5.07 -10.36 -2.26
C SER A 69 4.53 -11.69 -1.73
N PRO A 70 3.64 -12.39 -2.46
CA PRO A 70 3.13 -13.69 -2.03
C PRO A 70 4.23 -14.72 -1.79
N LEU A 71 5.31 -14.69 -2.58
CA LEU A 71 6.43 -15.61 -2.42
C LEU A 71 7.20 -15.35 -1.12
N GLN A 72 7.50 -14.08 -0.82
CA GLN A 72 8.21 -13.74 0.42
C GLN A 72 7.32 -13.97 1.64
N PHE A 73 6.03 -13.68 1.52
CA PHE A 73 5.03 -13.95 2.54
C PHE A 73 4.94 -15.45 2.87
N ASP A 74 4.76 -16.30 1.85
CA ASP A 74 4.65 -17.75 2.02
C ASP A 74 5.94 -18.31 2.64
N ASN A 75 7.12 -17.84 2.18
CA ASN A 75 8.42 -18.22 2.76
C ASN A 75 8.58 -17.78 4.23
N PHE A 76 8.12 -16.57 4.57
CA PHE A 76 8.13 -16.08 5.95
C PHE A 76 7.29 -16.98 6.85
N ILE A 77 6.07 -17.33 6.44
CA ILE A 77 5.20 -18.24 7.18
C ILE A 77 5.84 -19.63 7.33
N THR A 78 6.43 -20.18 6.26
CA THR A 78 7.12 -21.48 6.31
C THR A 78 8.26 -21.48 7.33
N ARG A 79 9.11 -20.44 7.34
CA ARG A 79 10.20 -20.33 8.33
C ARG A 79 9.69 -20.22 9.76
N LEU A 80 8.58 -19.53 9.97
CA LEU A 80 7.96 -19.46 11.31
C LEU A 80 7.46 -20.85 11.77
N LYS A 81 6.97 -21.68 10.86
CA LYS A 81 6.58 -23.07 11.14
C LYS A 81 7.79 -23.92 11.49
N GLU A 82 8.84 -23.88 10.66
CA GLU A 82 10.07 -24.67 10.86
C GLU A 82 10.75 -24.35 12.20
N LYS A 83 10.69 -23.10 12.64
CA LYS A 83 11.26 -22.66 13.92
C LYS A 83 10.32 -22.88 15.12
N ASN A 84 9.14 -23.48 14.94
CA ASN A 84 8.10 -23.62 15.96
C ASN A 84 7.81 -22.30 16.70
N MET A 85 7.83 -21.17 15.99
CA MET A 85 7.70 -19.84 16.59
C MET A 85 6.24 -19.39 16.77
N TYR A 86 5.28 -20.25 16.47
CA TYR A 86 3.86 -19.98 16.68
C TYR A 86 3.03 -21.26 16.71
N ASP A 87 1.91 -21.20 17.44
CA ASP A 87 0.86 -22.20 17.38
C ASP A 87 -0.26 -21.75 16.44
N PRO A 88 -0.68 -22.57 15.46
CA PRO A 88 -1.81 -22.25 14.61
C PRO A 88 -3.11 -22.17 15.42
N ILE A 89 -3.65 -20.97 15.56
CA ILE A 89 -4.96 -20.74 16.19
C ILE A 89 -6.06 -20.46 15.17
N LYS A 90 -7.32 -20.68 15.58
CA LYS A 90 -8.49 -20.31 14.77
C LYS A 90 -8.66 -18.78 14.71
N ILE A 91 -9.33 -18.28 13.67
CA ILE A 91 -9.56 -16.83 13.49
C ILE A 91 -10.40 -16.24 14.63
N SER A 92 -11.42 -16.96 15.11
CA SER A 92 -12.24 -16.54 16.25
C SER A 92 -11.41 -16.39 17.54
N GLU A 93 -10.44 -17.27 17.73
CA GLU A 93 -9.50 -17.21 18.86
C GLU A 93 -8.49 -16.07 18.68
N ALA A 94 -8.00 -15.84 17.46
CA ALA A 94 -7.14 -14.71 17.15
C ALA A 94 -7.83 -13.36 17.40
N GLN A 95 -9.14 -13.30 17.14
CA GLN A 95 -9.97 -12.12 17.41
C GLN A 95 -10.08 -11.84 18.91
N THR A 96 -10.42 -12.84 19.71
CA THR A 96 -10.55 -12.69 21.18
C THR A 96 -9.21 -12.38 21.85
N LYS A 97 -8.11 -12.96 21.37
CA LYS A 97 -6.73 -12.67 21.84
C LYS A 97 -6.16 -11.32 21.35
N GLY A 98 -6.93 -10.53 20.60
CA GLY A 98 -6.49 -9.23 20.08
C GLY A 98 -5.37 -9.30 19.04
N ILE A 99 -5.15 -10.46 18.41
CA ILE A 99 -4.08 -10.68 17.44
C ILE A 99 -4.36 -9.93 16.14
N LEU A 100 -5.62 -9.94 15.67
CA LEU A 100 -6.04 -9.19 14.49
C LEU A 100 -5.73 -7.70 14.67
N TYR A 101 -6.13 -7.13 15.82
CA TYR A 101 -5.87 -5.74 16.16
C TYR A 101 -4.37 -5.42 16.15
N ASN A 102 -3.57 -6.22 16.87
CA ASN A 102 -2.12 -6.08 16.95
C ASN A 102 -1.47 -6.09 15.55
N ASN A 103 -1.91 -7.01 14.69
CA ASN A 103 -1.30 -7.20 13.38
C ASN A 103 -1.67 -6.09 12.40
N ILE A 104 -2.91 -5.60 12.45
CA ILE A 104 -3.31 -4.41 11.70
C ILE A 104 -2.46 -3.23 12.16
N LYS A 105 -2.37 -2.99 13.48
CA LYS A 105 -1.58 -1.89 14.03
C LYS A 105 -0.10 -1.98 13.62
N PHE A 106 0.49 -3.16 13.67
CA PHE A 106 1.86 -3.42 13.24
C PHE A 106 2.08 -3.04 11.77
N ILE A 107 1.18 -3.43 10.87
CA ILE A 107 1.29 -3.10 9.44
C ILE A 107 1.09 -1.61 9.21
N LEU A 108 0.14 -0.97 9.90
CA LEU A 108 -0.07 0.48 9.80
C LEU A 108 1.17 1.25 10.28
N ASP A 109 1.76 0.88 11.41
CA ASP A 109 2.98 1.50 11.94
C ASP A 109 4.21 1.20 11.09
N LEU A 110 4.18 0.11 10.31
CA LEU A 110 5.23 -0.21 9.35
C LEU A 110 5.11 0.67 8.09
N PHE A 111 3.91 0.81 7.51
CA PHE A 111 3.72 1.51 6.23
C PHE A 111 3.49 3.02 6.34
N PHE A 112 2.99 3.51 7.47
CA PHE A 112 2.49 4.87 7.63
C PHE A 112 3.20 5.63 8.74
N LYS A 113 4.53 5.61 8.72
CA LYS A 113 5.32 6.34 9.70
C LYS A 113 5.24 7.83 9.48
N LYS A 114 5.40 8.57 10.57
CA LYS A 114 5.59 10.01 10.50
C LYS A 114 6.82 10.32 9.65
N ASN A 115 6.70 11.33 8.80
CA ASN A 115 7.67 11.78 7.80
C ASN A 115 7.82 10.89 6.56
N ASP A 116 7.16 9.74 6.50
CA ASP A 116 7.14 8.94 5.27
C ASP A 116 6.35 9.67 4.17
N SER A 117 6.69 9.34 2.92
CA SER A 117 6.00 9.88 1.75
C SER A 117 4.75 9.06 1.43
N LEU A 118 3.69 9.75 1.02
CA LEU A 118 2.46 9.17 0.48
C LEU A 118 2.08 9.92 -0.79
N ASN A 119 1.92 9.20 -1.89
CA ASN A 119 1.49 9.74 -3.17
C ASN A 119 -0.01 9.51 -3.33
N ILE A 120 -0.73 10.58 -3.63
CA ILE A 120 -2.17 10.56 -3.91
C ILE A 120 -2.37 11.30 -5.23
N GLY A 121 -2.84 10.59 -6.25
CA GLY A 121 -2.86 11.09 -7.63
C GLY A 121 -1.45 11.47 -8.10
N ALA A 122 -1.31 12.70 -8.61
CA ALA A 122 -0.02 13.25 -9.05
C ALA A 122 0.76 14.01 -7.94
N HIS A 123 0.26 14.00 -6.70
CA HIS A 123 0.84 14.79 -5.62
C HIS A 123 1.51 13.92 -4.57
N LYS A 124 2.67 14.40 -4.12
CA LYS A 124 3.44 13.81 -3.02
C LYS A 124 3.16 14.57 -1.73
N TYR A 125 2.85 13.81 -0.69
CA TYR A 125 2.59 14.30 0.65
C TYR A 125 3.56 13.65 1.64
N THR A 126 3.77 14.33 2.76
CA THR A 126 4.45 13.79 3.94
C THR A 126 3.40 13.43 4.99
N ILE A 127 3.49 12.22 5.54
CA ILE A 127 2.61 11.74 6.60
C ILE A 127 2.97 12.45 7.92
N ASN A 128 2.02 13.17 8.51
CA ASN A 128 2.16 13.64 9.89
C ASN A 128 1.74 12.55 10.87
N ASN A 129 0.54 12.01 10.68
CA ASN A 129 0.00 10.87 11.41
C ASN A 129 -1.13 10.20 10.63
N TYR A 130 -1.60 9.07 11.14
CA TYR A 130 -2.87 8.46 10.74
C TYR A 130 -3.74 8.22 11.98
N ILE A 131 -5.05 8.26 11.78
CA ILE A 131 -6.05 7.94 12.79
C ILE A 131 -6.74 6.66 12.36
N TRP A 132 -6.75 5.67 13.24
CA TRP A 132 -7.54 4.45 13.10
C TRP A 132 -8.47 4.31 14.31
N ASN A 133 -9.75 4.02 14.06
CA ASN A 133 -10.77 3.87 15.10
C ASN A 133 -10.76 2.49 15.78
N ASN A 134 -9.71 1.69 15.58
CA ASN A 134 -9.55 0.32 16.09
C ASN A 134 -10.61 -0.67 15.61
N LYS A 135 -11.46 -0.30 14.64
CA LYS A 135 -12.48 -1.18 14.06
C LYS A 135 -11.97 -1.80 12.77
N TYR A 136 -12.40 -3.04 12.53
CA TYR A 136 -12.13 -3.79 11.31
C TYR A 136 -13.33 -4.68 10.98
N GLN A 137 -13.46 -5.03 9.70
CA GLN A 137 -14.49 -5.92 9.19
C GLN A 137 -13.84 -7.16 8.61
N LEU A 138 -14.44 -8.32 8.87
CA LEU A 138 -14.03 -9.60 8.31
C LEU A 138 -15.01 -9.99 7.21
N THR A 139 -14.51 -10.18 6.00
CA THR A 139 -15.31 -10.67 4.87
C THR A 139 -14.89 -12.11 4.57
N PRO A 140 -15.75 -13.11 4.82
CA PRO A 140 -15.50 -14.49 4.42
C PRO A 140 -15.31 -14.56 2.91
N VAL A 141 -14.37 -15.40 2.45
CA VAL A 141 -14.18 -15.65 1.02
C VAL A 141 -14.50 -17.11 0.74
N PRO A 142 -15.36 -17.41 -0.25
CA PRO A 142 -15.68 -18.78 -0.63
C PRO A 142 -14.40 -19.60 -0.86
N ASN A 143 -14.39 -20.83 -0.36
CA ASN A 143 -13.28 -21.79 -0.50
C ASN A 143 -11.95 -21.35 0.15
N LYS A 144 -11.97 -20.39 1.08
CA LYS A 144 -10.78 -19.97 1.85
C LYS A 144 -11.05 -20.00 3.34
N LYS A 145 -10.06 -20.52 4.08
CA LYS A 145 -10.10 -20.59 5.55
C LYS A 145 -9.89 -19.23 6.24
N THR A 146 -9.43 -18.24 5.49
CA THR A 146 -8.99 -16.94 5.99
C THR A 146 -9.81 -15.82 5.37
N PRO A 147 -10.41 -14.93 6.18
CA PRO A 147 -11.20 -13.82 5.67
C PRO A 147 -10.31 -12.69 5.13
N ILE A 148 -10.90 -11.82 4.31
CA ILE A 148 -10.33 -10.51 3.99
C ILE A 148 -10.61 -9.58 5.18
N VAL A 149 -9.59 -8.83 5.59
CA VAL A 149 -9.71 -7.83 6.66
C VAL A 149 -9.81 -6.46 6.01
N SER A 150 -10.85 -5.70 6.35
CA SER A 150 -11.04 -4.33 5.85
C SER A 150 -11.01 -3.33 7.01
N ILE A 151 -10.33 -2.20 6.82
CA ILE A 151 -10.26 -1.11 7.78
C ILE A 151 -10.43 0.24 7.10
N THR A 152 -10.78 1.25 7.89
CA THR A 152 -10.78 2.64 7.46
C THR A 152 -9.86 3.46 8.35
N ILE A 153 -8.99 4.24 7.74
CA ILE A 153 -8.10 5.18 8.43
C ILE A 153 -8.31 6.61 7.93
N THR A 154 -7.80 7.60 8.65
CA THR A 154 -7.74 8.98 8.19
C THR A 154 -6.32 9.48 8.28
N PHE A 155 -5.74 9.86 7.14
CA PHE A 155 -4.42 10.46 7.09
C PHE A 155 -4.48 11.95 7.37
N VAL A 156 -3.52 12.44 8.16
CA VAL A 156 -3.20 13.86 8.23
C VAL A 156 -1.84 14.09 7.61
N LEU A 157 -1.87 14.90 6.56
CA LEU A 157 -0.81 15.04 5.59
C LEU A 157 -0.33 16.48 5.52
N LYS A 158 0.91 16.65 5.10
CA LYS A 158 1.45 17.92 4.64
C LYS A 158 1.82 17.78 3.17
N LYS A 159 1.47 18.74 2.33
CA LYS A 159 1.98 18.81 0.96
C LYS A 159 3.48 19.12 0.98
N GLY A 160 4.27 18.36 0.22
CA GLY A 160 5.73 18.56 0.13
C GLY A 160 6.56 17.37 0.60
N THR A 161 7.83 17.65 0.92
CA THR A 161 8.86 16.61 1.14
C THR A 161 9.20 16.37 2.61
N SER A 162 8.99 17.35 3.48
CA SER A 162 9.28 17.23 4.91
C SER A 162 8.26 18.02 5.72
N ILE A 163 8.09 17.66 6.99
CA ILE A 163 7.24 18.39 7.94
C ILE A 163 8.10 18.92 9.08
N THR A 164 8.04 20.24 9.30
CA THR A 164 8.74 20.88 10.42
C THR A 164 8.01 20.62 11.74
N PHE A 165 8.70 20.84 12.86
CA PHE A 165 8.08 20.75 14.18
C PHE A 165 6.89 21.70 14.31
N THR A 166 7.01 22.94 13.85
CA THR A 166 5.94 23.96 13.92
C THR A 166 4.71 23.54 13.11
N GLU A 167 4.91 23.01 11.90
CA GLU A 167 3.82 22.52 11.05
C GLU A 167 3.14 21.28 11.66
N SER A 168 3.93 20.32 12.16
CA SER A 168 3.40 19.14 12.84
C SER A 168 2.59 19.52 14.08
N THR A 169 3.08 20.49 14.86
CA THR A 169 2.39 21.04 16.02
C THR A 169 1.08 21.70 15.61
N LYS A 170 1.09 22.53 14.55
CA LYS A 170 -0.11 23.18 14.03
C LYS A 170 -1.17 22.15 13.62
N LEU A 171 -0.80 21.11 12.86
CA LEU A 171 -1.72 20.04 12.46
C LEU A 171 -2.29 19.30 13.67
N ASN A 172 -1.45 18.93 14.63
CA ASN A 172 -1.89 18.23 15.84
C ASN A 172 -2.84 19.10 16.68
N CYS A 173 -2.55 20.39 16.85
CA CYS A 173 -3.42 21.32 17.56
C CYS A 173 -4.76 21.51 16.85
N MET A 174 -4.76 21.61 15.52
CA MET A 174 -5.99 21.66 14.73
C MET A 174 -6.83 20.40 14.93
N GLN A 175 -6.22 19.21 14.88
CA GLN A 175 -6.91 17.94 15.14
C GLN A 175 -7.50 17.89 16.56
N LYS A 176 -6.72 18.24 17.58
CA LYS A 176 -7.19 18.27 18.98
C LYS A 176 -8.35 19.24 19.18
N LYS A 177 -8.27 20.43 18.57
CA LYS A 177 -9.38 21.40 18.60
C LYS A 177 -10.65 20.80 17.98
N GLN A 178 -10.53 20.15 16.83
CA GLN A 178 -11.68 19.51 16.17
C GLN A 178 -12.28 18.37 16.99
N SER A 179 -11.45 17.54 17.63
CA SER A 179 -11.94 16.47 18.49
C SER A 179 -12.68 17.01 19.72
N ILE A 180 -12.14 18.04 20.37
CA ILE A 180 -12.77 18.70 21.53
C ILE A 180 -14.12 19.30 21.13
N LEU A 181 -14.18 20.01 19.98
CA LEU A 181 -15.43 20.60 19.51
C LEU A 181 -16.48 19.54 19.17
N LYS A 182 -16.06 18.43 18.59
CA LYS A 182 -16.97 17.32 18.27
C LYS A 182 -17.51 16.68 19.55
N GLU A 183 -16.64 16.37 20.50
CA GLU A 183 -17.00 15.78 21.79
C GLU A 183 -17.92 16.71 22.59
N TYR A 184 -17.58 18.00 22.69
CA TYR A 184 -18.43 18.99 23.32
C TYR A 184 -19.83 19.01 22.71
N ASN A 185 -19.92 19.13 21.37
CA ASN A 185 -21.22 19.15 20.69
C ASN A 185 -22.03 17.88 20.93
N GLU A 186 -21.37 16.71 20.94
CA GLU A 186 -22.01 15.43 21.25
C GLU A 186 -22.58 15.41 22.69
N LEU A 187 -21.82 15.92 23.67
CA LEU A 187 -22.24 15.99 25.06
C LEU A 187 -23.42 16.95 25.29
N VAL A 188 -23.46 18.08 24.56
CA VAL A 188 -24.54 19.08 24.70
C VAL A 188 -25.70 18.87 23.73
N GLY A 189 -25.72 17.76 22.98
CA GLY A 189 -26.79 17.45 22.01
C GLY A 189 -26.81 18.34 20.76
N LEU A 190 -25.72 19.06 20.47
CA LEU A 190 -25.56 19.87 19.27
C LEU A 190 -25.02 19.01 18.11
N LYS A 191 -25.35 19.43 16.88
CA LYS A 191 -24.77 18.79 15.69
C LYS A 191 -23.26 19.05 15.64
N ALA A 192 -22.48 18.00 15.39
CA ALA A 192 -21.04 18.13 15.21
C ALA A 192 -20.72 19.12 14.06
N PRO A 193 -19.66 19.93 14.18
CA PRO A 193 -19.26 20.83 13.12
C PRO A 193 -18.94 20.02 11.86
N LYS A 194 -19.41 20.47 10.70
CA LYS A 194 -19.07 19.82 9.43
C LYS A 194 -17.57 20.02 9.17
N ASP A 195 -16.90 18.93 8.81
CA ASP A 195 -15.52 19.01 8.35
C ASP A 195 -15.43 19.86 7.07
N LYS A 196 -14.43 20.74 7.04
CA LYS A 196 -14.19 21.62 5.88
C LYS A 196 -13.43 20.85 4.80
N THR A 197 -13.98 20.83 3.59
CA THR A 197 -13.26 20.40 2.39
C THR A 197 -12.21 21.44 2.04
N ALA A 198 -11.05 20.98 1.58
CA ALA A 198 -10.00 21.86 1.10
C ALA A 198 -10.45 22.63 -0.16
N PRO A 199 -9.87 23.82 -0.43
CA PRO A 199 -10.14 24.53 -1.68
C PRO A 199 -9.73 23.68 -2.90
N SER A 200 -10.36 23.92 -4.05
CA SER A 200 -10.15 23.11 -5.27
C SER A 200 -8.67 23.00 -5.67
N SER A 201 -7.87 24.05 -5.47
CA SER A 201 -6.42 24.08 -5.72
C SER A 201 -5.59 23.10 -4.87
N ALA A 202 -6.14 22.65 -3.75
CA ALA A 202 -5.51 21.75 -2.80
C ALA A 202 -5.85 20.28 -3.05
N ILE A 203 -6.95 20.01 -3.74
CA ILE A 203 -7.45 18.68 -4.01
C ILE A 203 -6.60 18.07 -5.14
N PRO A 204 -6.00 16.87 -4.94
CA PRO A 204 -5.24 16.23 -6.00
C PRO A 204 -6.17 15.89 -7.17
N PRO A 205 -5.76 16.16 -8.43
CA PRO A 205 -6.53 15.72 -9.57
C PRO A 205 -6.61 14.19 -9.58
N PRO A 206 -7.76 13.61 -10.01
CA PRO A 206 -7.87 12.17 -10.16
C PRO A 206 -6.76 11.66 -11.09
N SER A 207 -6.15 10.53 -10.73
CA SER A 207 -5.16 9.91 -11.59
C SER A 207 -5.84 9.43 -12.87
N TYR A 208 -5.74 10.20 -13.95
CA TYR A 208 -6.06 9.70 -15.28
C TYR A 208 -5.04 8.61 -15.63
N THR A 209 -5.42 7.34 -15.50
CA THR A 209 -4.84 6.30 -16.34
C THR A 209 -5.40 6.53 -17.75
N PRO A 210 -4.59 6.96 -18.74
CA PRO A 210 -5.06 6.96 -20.11
C PRO A 210 -5.50 5.53 -20.45
N PRO A 211 -6.62 5.32 -21.15
CA PRO A 211 -6.95 4.00 -21.66
C PRO A 211 -5.71 3.47 -22.38
N SER A 212 -5.27 2.27 -22.01
CA SER A 212 -4.11 1.63 -22.62
C SER A 212 -4.32 1.69 -24.13
N LYS A 213 -3.53 2.50 -24.84
CA LYS A 213 -3.56 2.52 -26.30
C LYS A 213 -3.47 1.05 -26.73
N PRO A 214 -4.41 0.52 -27.52
CA PRO A 214 -4.28 -0.83 -28.03
C PRO A 214 -2.89 -0.92 -28.64
N LYS A 215 -2.10 -1.90 -28.18
CA LYS A 215 -0.77 -2.18 -28.71
C LYS A 215 -0.94 -2.29 -30.21
N SER A 216 -0.58 -1.24 -30.96
CA SER A 216 -0.49 -1.37 -32.40
C SER A 216 0.56 -2.44 -32.63
N ASN A 217 0.15 -3.53 -33.28
CA ASN A 217 1.02 -4.60 -33.71
C ASN A 217 2.00 -4.00 -34.72
N LYS A 218 3.02 -3.29 -34.24
CA LYS A 218 4.20 -2.99 -35.02
C LYS A 218 4.93 -4.32 -35.17
N PRO A 219 5.14 -4.82 -36.41
CA PRO A 219 5.81 -6.08 -36.62
C PRO A 219 7.19 -6.03 -35.96
N LYS A 220 7.50 -7.03 -35.13
CA LYS A 220 8.83 -7.22 -34.55
C LYS A 220 9.82 -7.36 -35.70
N LYS A 221 10.73 -6.39 -35.85
CA LYS A 221 11.92 -6.54 -36.72
C LYS A 221 12.84 -7.58 -36.10
N VAL A 222 12.68 -8.83 -36.49
CA VAL A 222 13.69 -9.88 -36.24
C VAL A 222 14.84 -9.62 -37.20
N THR A 223 16.03 -9.40 -36.66
CA THR A 223 17.25 -9.26 -37.47
C THR A 223 18.01 -10.58 -37.37
N GLU A 224 17.82 -11.47 -38.34
CA GLU A 224 18.64 -12.69 -38.45
C GLU A 224 20.05 -12.30 -38.90
N ARG A 225 21.07 -12.82 -38.21
CA ARG A 225 22.48 -12.71 -38.61
C ARG A 225 22.87 -14.03 -39.25
N THR A 226 23.13 -14.03 -40.54
CA THR A 226 23.76 -15.17 -41.23
C THR A 226 25.24 -14.87 -41.46
N TYR A 227 26.06 -15.89 -41.27
CA TYR A 227 27.51 -15.87 -41.53
C TYR A 227 27.79 -16.87 -42.65
N TYR A 228 28.66 -16.52 -43.58
CA TYR A 228 29.22 -17.47 -44.54
C TYR A 228 30.73 -17.30 -44.61
N TYR A 229 31.39 -18.36 -45.05
CA TYR A 229 32.84 -18.46 -45.16
C TYR A 229 33.21 -18.58 -46.64
N GLU A 230 34.11 -17.72 -47.09
CA GLU A 230 34.67 -17.75 -48.44
C GLU A 230 36.18 -17.57 -48.30
N GLY A 231 36.97 -18.52 -48.82
CA GLY A 231 38.44 -18.48 -48.77
C GLY A 231 39.05 -18.39 -47.35
N GLY A 232 38.41 -18.98 -46.33
CA GLY A 232 38.93 -19.02 -44.95
C GLY A 232 38.74 -17.76 -44.11
N LYS A 233 38.06 -16.71 -44.63
CA LYS A 233 37.71 -15.50 -43.85
C LYS A 233 36.19 -15.39 -43.65
N LYS A 234 35.78 -14.97 -42.44
CA LYS A 234 34.36 -14.88 -42.02
C LYS A 234 33.78 -13.51 -42.35
N TYR A 235 32.77 -13.46 -43.21
CA TYR A 235 32.10 -12.21 -43.60
C TYR A 235 30.70 -12.08 -42.98
N LYS A 236 30.28 -10.83 -42.69
CA LYS A 236 28.96 -10.50 -42.12
C LYS A 236 28.08 -9.86 -43.19
N ALA A 237 26.97 -10.50 -43.53
CA ALA A 237 25.94 -9.89 -44.38
C ALA A 237 24.66 -9.62 -43.56
N ARG A 238 24.04 -8.45 -43.76
CA ARG A 238 22.73 -8.10 -43.19
C ARG A 238 21.68 -8.17 -44.29
N SER A 239 20.88 -9.23 -44.29
CA SER A 239 19.69 -9.30 -45.13
C SER A 239 18.45 -8.89 -44.33
N LYS A 240 17.67 -7.92 -44.82
CA LYS A 240 16.38 -7.52 -44.25
C LYS A 240 15.27 -8.27 -44.99
N LYS A 241 14.80 -9.40 -44.44
CA LYS A 241 13.56 -10.04 -44.90
C LYS A 241 12.41 -9.74 -43.92
N ASN A 242 11.36 -9.10 -44.42
CA ASN A 242 10.11 -8.94 -43.69
C ASN A 242 9.31 -10.25 -43.76
N LYS A 243 9.45 -11.12 -42.75
CA LYS A 243 8.62 -12.33 -42.62
C LYS A 243 7.32 -11.96 -41.90
N LYS A 244 6.17 -12.05 -42.60
CA LYS A 244 4.84 -11.99 -41.97
C LYS A 244 4.55 -13.36 -41.35
N ILE A 245 4.33 -13.42 -40.04
CA ILE A 245 3.80 -14.59 -39.35
C ILE A 245 2.43 -14.18 -38.82
N TYR A 246 1.37 -14.84 -39.28
CA TYR A 246 0.03 -14.71 -38.72
C TYR A 246 -0.09 -15.69 -37.55
N ILE A 247 -0.59 -15.22 -36.40
CA ILE A 247 -1.09 -16.04 -35.28
C ILE A 247 -2.61 -15.89 -35.31
#